data_AF-A0A7W8D097-F1
#
_entry.id   AF-A0A7W8D097-F1
#
_cell.length_a   1.000
_cell.length_b   1.000
_cell.length_c   1.000
_cell.angle_alpha   90.00
_cell.angle_beta   90.00
_cell.angle_gamma   90.00
#
_symmetry.space_group_name_H-M   'P 1'
#
loop_
_entity.id
_entity.type
_entity.pdbx_description
1 polymer ?
#
loop_
_entity_poly.entity_id
_entity_poly.type
_entity_poly.pdbx_seq_one_letter_code
_entity_poly.pdbx_strand_id
1 'polypeptide(L)'
;MLKQFQSVRFDDDNKKLDILMGTIGEVSYEDIEKAAVLNEEASFHGKSIPFSHQVLGGTTFLSGALEPRFYVGIKITLKDGSIRAIYISKIKTGFNTDLYHKDTQEAKEIQKMIQKRISASN
;
A
#
# COMPACT_ATOMS: atom_id res chain seq x y z
N MET A 1 -19.71 9.18 -4.91
CA MET A 1 -19.83 8.55 -3.56
C MET A 1 -18.49 8.68 -2.84
N LEU A 2 -18.49 9.26 -1.65
CA LEU A 2 -17.28 9.36 -0.82
C LEU A 2 -17.17 8.11 0.07
N LYS A 3 -16.08 7.35 -0.06
CA LYS A 3 -15.71 6.27 0.87
C LYS A 3 -14.33 6.56 1.43
N GLN A 4 -14.19 6.45 2.75
CA GLN A 4 -12.97 6.85 3.44
C GLN A 4 -12.43 5.72 4.33
N PHE A 5 -11.12 5.53 4.24
CA PHE A 5 -10.31 4.79 5.18
C PHE A 5 -9.40 5.78 5.90
N GLN A 6 -8.68 5.32 6.91
CA GLN A 6 -7.71 6.17 7.57
C GLN A 6 -6.56 6.60 6.63
N SER A 7 -6.15 5.71 5.73
CA SER A 7 -5.00 5.89 4.84
C SER A 7 -5.34 6.53 3.49
N VAL A 8 -6.61 6.47 3.07
CA VAL A 8 -7.05 6.91 1.75
C VAL A 8 -8.52 7.34 1.74
N ARG A 9 -8.84 8.38 0.96
CA ARG A 9 -10.20 8.81 0.65
C ARG A 9 -10.47 8.62 -0.83
N PHE A 10 -11.57 7.97 -1.18
CA PHE A 10 -12.04 7.81 -2.55
C PHE A 10 -13.05 8.91 -2.88
N ASP A 11 -12.79 9.64 -3.95
CA ASP A 11 -13.65 10.68 -4.51
C ASP A 11 -14.06 10.26 -5.92
N ASP A 12 -15.13 9.46 -5.98
CA ASP A 12 -15.65 8.94 -7.24
C ASP A 12 -16.30 10.02 -8.11
N ASP A 13 -16.72 11.14 -7.51
CA ASP A 13 -17.37 12.22 -8.22
C ASP A 13 -16.33 13.01 -9.04
N ASN A 14 -15.11 13.15 -8.51
CA ASN A 14 -13.96 13.72 -9.21
C ASN A 14 -13.00 12.68 -9.83
N LYS A 15 -13.38 11.39 -9.82
CA LYS A 15 -12.59 10.27 -10.36
C LYS A 15 -11.15 10.21 -9.83
N LYS A 16 -10.96 10.47 -8.54
CA LYS A 16 -9.64 10.51 -7.89
C LYS A 16 -9.65 9.87 -6.51
N LEU A 17 -8.45 9.58 -5.99
CA LEU A 17 -8.24 9.26 -4.58
C LEU A 17 -7.26 10.22 -3.94
N ASP A 18 -7.43 10.45 -2.65
CA ASP A 18 -6.51 11.22 -1.82
C ASP A 18 -5.77 10.29 -0.89
N ILE A 19 -4.44 10.28 -0.99
CA ILE A 19 -3.56 9.55 -0.10
C ILE A 19 -3.36 10.36 1.18
N LEU A 20 -3.75 9.79 2.31
CA LEU A 20 -3.66 10.43 3.63
C LEU A 20 -2.46 9.91 4.44
N MET A 21 -1.95 8.73 4.11
CA MET A 21 -0.78 8.12 4.75
C MET A 21 0.18 7.54 3.71
N GLY A 22 1.41 8.08 3.66
CA GLY A 22 2.44 7.70 2.69
C GLY A 22 2.79 8.85 1.76
N THR A 23 2.69 8.64 0.46
CA THR A 23 2.93 9.71 -0.52
C THR A 23 1.70 10.61 -0.60
N ILE A 24 1.56 11.52 0.38
CA ILE A 24 0.39 12.39 0.55
C ILE A 24 0.12 13.19 -0.73
N GLY A 25 -1.13 13.18 -1.16
CA GLY A 25 -1.58 13.91 -2.34
C GLY A 25 -2.72 13.21 -3.08
N GLU A 26 -3.22 13.89 -4.10
CA GLU A 26 -4.30 13.39 -4.95
C GLU A 26 -3.73 12.55 -6.11
N VAL A 27 -4.48 11.53 -6.53
CA VAL A 27 -4.14 10.66 -7.66
C VAL A 27 -5.40 10.42 -8.49
N SER A 28 -5.38 10.80 -9.77
CA SER A 28 -6.48 10.48 -10.69
C SER A 28 -6.54 8.98 -10.95
N TYR A 29 -7.75 8.41 -11.01
CA TYR A 29 -7.90 6.98 -11.37
C TYR A 29 -7.37 6.68 -12.77
N GLU A 30 -7.40 7.66 -13.67
CA GLU A 30 -6.92 7.49 -15.05
C GLU A 30 -5.39 7.37 -15.13
N ASP A 31 -4.66 7.92 -14.16
CA ASP A 31 -3.20 7.88 -14.12
C ASP A 31 -2.69 6.57 -13.51
N ILE A 32 -3.53 5.81 -12.83
CA ILE A 32 -3.14 4.57 -12.16
C ILE A 32 -3.03 3.44 -13.19
N GLU A 33 -1.83 2.87 -13.29
CA GLU A 33 -1.59 1.66 -14.08
C GLU A 33 -1.97 0.41 -13.27
N LYS A 34 -1.50 0.32 -12.01
CA LYS A 34 -1.75 -0.84 -11.13
C LYS A 34 -1.56 -0.51 -9.66
N ALA A 35 -2.16 -1.35 -8.82
CA ALA A 35 -2.01 -1.32 -7.36
C ALA A 35 -1.64 -2.71 -6.81
N ALA A 36 -0.64 -2.78 -5.94
CA ALA A 36 -0.17 -4.02 -5.32
C ALA A 36 -0.01 -3.87 -3.79
N VAL A 37 -0.52 -4.83 -3.03
CA VAL A 37 -0.27 -4.92 -1.57
C VAL A 37 1.13 -5.46 -1.36
N LEU A 38 1.97 -4.70 -0.64
CA LEU A 38 3.37 -5.02 -0.39
C LEU A 38 3.74 -4.73 1.08
N ASN A 39 4.82 -5.37 1.53
CA ASN A 39 5.41 -5.14 2.84
C ASN A 39 6.76 -4.43 2.65
N GLU A 40 6.90 -3.21 3.18
CA GLU A 40 8.16 -2.47 3.14
C GLU A 40 8.99 -2.72 4.40
N GLU A 41 10.27 -3.05 4.24
CA GLU A 41 11.15 -3.26 5.38
C GLU A 41 11.30 -1.98 6.22
N ALA A 42 11.10 -2.10 7.54
CA ALA A 42 11.04 -0.96 8.45
C ALA A 42 12.34 -0.14 8.49
N SER A 43 13.49 -0.77 8.20
CA SER A 43 14.80 -0.11 8.16
C SER A 43 14.90 0.97 7.07
N PHE A 44 14.14 0.80 5.99
CA PHE A 44 14.15 1.62 4.77
C PHE A 44 12.94 2.56 4.65
N HIS A 45 11.94 2.39 5.50
CA HIS A 45 10.76 3.26 5.55
C HIS A 45 11.16 4.73 5.72
N GLY A 46 10.70 5.58 4.80
CA GLY A 46 11.02 7.02 4.77
C GLY A 46 12.45 7.38 4.33
N LYS A 47 13.31 6.40 4.01
CA LYS A 47 14.71 6.63 3.59
C LYS A 47 14.96 6.33 2.11
N SER A 48 14.09 5.55 1.49
CA SER A 48 14.18 5.17 0.08
C SER A 48 12.86 5.37 -0.65
N ILE A 49 12.88 5.21 -1.97
CA ILE A 49 11.66 5.10 -2.77
C ILE A 49 10.75 4.03 -2.14
N PRO A 50 9.45 4.33 -1.93
CA PRO A 50 8.55 3.40 -1.27
C PRO A 50 8.51 2.01 -1.92
N PHE A 51 8.60 0.98 -1.09
CA PHE A 51 8.58 -0.43 -1.49
C PHE A 51 9.74 -0.85 -2.42
N SER A 52 10.86 -0.13 -2.40
CA SER A 52 12.10 -0.59 -3.05
C SER A 52 12.75 -1.75 -2.31
N HIS A 53 12.58 -1.81 -0.98
CA HIS A 53 13.05 -2.89 -0.10
C HIS A 53 11.85 -3.62 0.50
N GLN A 54 11.52 -4.78 -0.08
CA GLN A 54 10.30 -5.52 0.24
C GLN A 54 10.59 -6.75 1.09
N VAL A 55 9.70 -7.05 2.03
CA VAL A 55 9.75 -8.29 2.83
C VAL A 55 8.73 -9.28 2.27
N LEU A 56 9.21 -10.34 1.63
CA LEU A 56 8.35 -11.40 1.07
C LEU A 56 8.06 -12.47 2.13
N GLY A 57 6.79 -12.84 2.29
CA GLY A 57 6.40 -13.97 3.13
C GLY A 57 6.74 -15.30 2.43
N GLY A 58 7.22 -16.28 3.20
CA GLY A 58 7.49 -17.64 2.69
C GLY A 58 8.96 -17.99 2.48
N THR A 59 9.91 -17.09 2.80
CA THR A 59 11.32 -17.46 2.89
C THR A 59 11.61 -18.00 4.28
N THR A 60 12.13 -19.23 4.39
CA THR A 60 12.72 -19.71 5.64
C THR A 60 13.83 -18.74 6.03
N PHE A 61 13.64 -17.99 7.13
CA PHE A 61 14.70 -17.19 7.71
C PHE A 61 15.72 -18.17 8.31
N LEU A 62 16.76 -18.48 7.53
CA LEU A 62 17.83 -19.37 7.94
C LEU A 62 18.60 -18.71 9.11
N SER A 63 18.41 -19.29 10.30
CA SER A 63 19.32 -19.27 11.45
C SER A 63 20.02 -17.94 11.78
N GLY A 64 19.45 -17.18 12.72
CA GLY A 64 20.17 -16.17 13.52
C GLY A 64 19.84 -14.70 13.27
N ALA A 65 19.13 -14.36 12.19
CA ALA A 65 18.64 -13.00 11.95
C ALA A 65 17.32 -12.75 12.69
N LEU A 66 17.18 -11.60 13.35
CA LEU A 66 15.87 -11.17 13.90
C LEU A 66 14.81 -11.21 12.79
N GLU A 67 13.60 -11.64 13.14
CA GLU A 67 12.46 -11.56 12.21
C GLU A 67 12.31 -10.12 11.70
N PRO A 68 12.26 -9.92 10.36
CA PRO A 68 12.19 -8.59 9.80
C PRO A 68 10.87 -7.93 10.19
N ARG A 69 10.97 -6.68 10.64
CA ARG A 69 9.83 -5.81 10.87
C ARG A 69 9.54 -4.99 9.62
N PHE A 70 8.28 -4.77 9.31
CA PHE A 70 7.87 -4.10 8.09
C PHE A 70 6.56 -3.32 8.26
N TYR A 71 6.25 -2.47 7.29
CA TYR A 71 4.98 -1.77 7.17
C TYR A 71 4.17 -2.37 6.03
N VAL A 72 2.88 -2.64 6.27
CA VAL A 72 1.96 -3.06 5.21
C VAL A 72 1.46 -1.82 4.49
N GLY A 73 1.47 -1.87 3.16
CA GLY A 73 0.95 -0.79 2.33
C GLY A 73 0.58 -1.24 0.93
N ILE A 74 0.15 -0.27 0.13
CA ILE A 74 -0.23 -0.43 -1.26
C ILE A 74 0.71 0.42 -2.10
N LYS A 75 1.42 -0.23 -3.02
CA LYS A 75 2.18 0.42 -4.08
C LYS A 75 1.25 0.71 -5.24
N ILE A 76 1.05 1.99 -5.53
CA ILE A 76 0.41 2.47 -6.74
C ILE A 76 1.52 2.79 -7.73
N THR A 77 1.46 2.17 -8.91
CA THR A 77 2.28 2.53 -10.06
C THR A 77 1.40 3.33 -11.01
N LEU A 78 1.88 4.53 -11.35
CA LEU A 78 1.22 5.41 -12.32
C LEU A 78 1.71 5.08 -13.74
N LYS A 79 0.94 5.48 -14.74
CA LYS A 79 1.23 5.25 -16.17
C LYS A 79 2.55 5.91 -16.63
N ASP A 80 2.98 6.97 -15.96
CA ASP A 80 4.28 7.61 -16.18
C ASP A 80 5.46 6.86 -15.52
N GLY A 81 5.19 5.73 -14.86
CA GLY A 81 6.17 4.91 -14.15
C GLY A 81 6.47 5.37 -12.72
N SER A 82 5.94 6.52 -12.29
CA SER A 82 6.14 7.00 -10.92
C SER A 82 5.36 6.17 -9.90
N ILE A 83 5.84 6.21 -8.65
CA ILE A 83 5.29 5.41 -7.55
C ILE A 83 4.62 6.34 -6.52
N ARG A 84 3.44 5.92 -6.05
CA ARG A 84 2.76 6.47 -4.88
C ARG A 84 2.52 5.36 -3.86
N ALA A 85 2.69 5.67 -2.58
CA ALA A 85 2.50 4.71 -1.50
C ALA A 85 1.30 5.08 -0.62
N ILE A 86 0.44 4.10 -0.36
CA ILE A 86 -0.58 4.17 0.69
C ILE A 86 -0.14 3.24 1.82
N TYR A 87 0.27 3.76 2.98
CA TYR A 87 0.56 2.92 4.14
C TYR A 87 -0.71 2.65 4.94
N ILE A 88 -0.91 1.39 5.31
CA ILE A 88 -2.02 0.94 6.16
C ILE A 88 -1.53 0.80 7.61
N SER A 89 -0.37 0.18 7.78
CA SER A 89 0.26 0.03 9.09
C SER A 89 0.77 1.37 9.61
N LYS A 90 0.30 1.77 10.81
CA LYS A 90 0.85 2.93 11.54
C LYS A 90 2.16 2.63 12.25
N ILE A 91 2.34 1.38 12.65
CA ILE A 91 3.52 0.90 13.36
C ILE A 91 4.07 -0.30 12.63
N LYS A 92 5.39 -0.50 12.75
CA LYS A 92 6.05 -1.68 12.19
C LYS A 92 5.42 -2.95 12.78
N THR A 93 5.14 -3.90 11.89
CA THR A 93 4.57 -5.21 12.22
C THR A 93 5.52 -6.34 11.82
N GLY A 94 5.13 -7.59 12.04
CA GLY A 94 5.82 -8.79 11.61
C GLY A 94 4.82 -9.85 11.12
N PHE A 95 5.32 -10.88 10.45
CA PHE A 95 4.48 -11.98 9.99
C PHE A 95 3.73 -12.64 11.15
N ASN A 96 2.55 -13.21 10.86
CA ASN A 96 1.70 -13.96 11.80
C ASN A 96 1.21 -13.17 13.03
N THR A 97 1.31 -11.84 13.02
CA THR A 97 0.72 -11.00 14.06
C THR A 97 -0.72 -10.62 13.69
N ASP A 98 -1.59 -10.43 14.69
CA ASP A 98 -2.97 -9.96 14.47
C ASP A 98 -3.00 -8.63 13.70
N LEU A 99 -2.05 -7.73 14.02
CA LEU A 99 -1.89 -6.46 13.32
C LEU A 99 -1.60 -6.68 11.84
N TYR A 100 -0.66 -7.58 11.51
CA TYR A 100 -0.35 -7.89 10.11
C TYR A 100 -1.57 -8.43 9.36
N HIS A 101 -2.33 -9.34 9.97
CA HIS A 101 -3.53 -9.90 9.34
C HIS A 101 -4.60 -8.83 9.09
N LYS A 102 -4.85 -7.97 10.09
CA LYS A 102 -5.80 -6.86 9.98
C LYS A 102 -5.39 -5.86 8.90
N ASP A 103 -4.15 -5.39 8.95
CA ASP A 103 -3.65 -4.39 8.01
C ASP A 103 -3.61 -4.95 6.58
N THR A 104 -3.25 -6.23 6.40
CA THR A 104 -3.29 -6.90 5.10
C THR A 104 -4.71 -7.04 4.56
N GLN A 105 -5.69 -7.30 5.43
CA GLN A 105 -7.09 -7.38 5.02
C GLN A 105 -7.61 -6.03 4.54
N GLU A 106 -7.35 -4.95 5.29
CA GLU A 106 -7.71 -3.59 4.89
C GLU A 106 -6.99 -3.19 3.58
N ALA A 107 -5.69 -3.48 3.45
CA ALA A 107 -4.92 -3.23 2.24
C ALA A 107 -5.53 -3.92 1.01
N LYS A 108 -5.97 -5.19 1.15
CA LYS A 108 -6.64 -5.95 0.08
C LYS A 108 -8.01 -5.37 -0.26
N GLU A 109 -8.77 -4.87 0.71
CA GLU A 109 -10.05 -4.19 0.44
C GLU A 109 -9.84 -2.93 -0.39
N ILE A 110 -8.91 -2.07 0.05
CA ILE A 110 -8.57 -0.82 -0.64
C ILE A 110 -8.03 -1.12 -2.05
N GLN A 111 -7.12 -2.10 -2.19
CA GLN A 111 -6.59 -2.52 -3.48
C GLN A 111 -7.71 -2.93 -4.44
N LYS A 112 -8.65 -3.77 -4.00
CA LYS A 112 -9.82 -4.17 -4.80
C LYS A 112 -10.67 -2.98 -5.22
N MET A 113 -10.83 -2.00 -4.33
CA MET A 113 -11.58 -0.78 -4.63
C MET A 113 -10.89 0.06 -5.71
N ILE A 114 -9.56 0.20 -5.66
CA ILE A 114 -8.77 0.87 -6.70
C ILE A 114 -8.91 0.11 -8.02
N GLN A 115 -8.72 -1.21 -8.01
CA GLN A 115 -8.81 -2.06 -9.20
C GLN A 115 -10.16 -1.94 -9.92
N LYS A 116 -11.26 -1.90 -9.16
CA LYS A 116 -12.60 -1.69 -9.76
C LYS A 116 -12.73 -0.37 -10.50
N ARG A 117 -12.07 0.68 -10.03
CA ARG A 117 -12.18 2.05 -10.60
C ARG A 117 -11.29 2.22 -11.82
N ILE A 118 -10.09 1.65 -11.80
CA ILE A 118 -9.21 1.66 -12.99
C ILE A 118 -9.80 0.79 -14.11
N SER A 119 -10.45 -0.35 -13.79
CA SER A 119 -11.09 -1.19 -14.81
C SER A 119 -12.37 -0.59 -15.39
N ALA A 120 -13.08 0.27 -14.65
CA ALA A 120 -14.27 0.98 -15.14
C ALA A 120 -13.92 2.27 -15.93
N SER A 121 -12.65 2.69 -15.91
CA SER A 121 -12.18 3.90 -16.61
C SER A 121 -11.55 3.61 -17.98
N ASN A 122 -11.52 2.33 -18.39
CA ASN A 122 -11.04 1.87 -19.70
C ASN A 122 -12.20 1.53 -20.64
#